data_AF-A0A931WXC5-F1
#
_entry.id   AF-A0A931WXC5-F1
#
_cell.length_a   1.000
_cell.length_b   1.000
_cell.length_c   1.000
_cell.angle_alpha   90.00
_cell.angle_beta   90.00
_cell.angle_gamma   90.00
#
_symmetry.space_group_name_H-M   'P 1'
#
loop_
_entity.id
_entity.type
_entity.pdbx_description
1 polymer ?
#
loop_
_entity_poly.entity_id
_entity_poly.type
_entity_poly.pdbx_seq_one_letter_code
_entity_poly.pdbx_strand_id
1 'polypeptide(L)'
;MSLTFDLGSADQPKGHALLYYRSGGSLAATYLVVLPFMVDFAKYVPPVLASQIRMTSLEQFSAFAMPPVPEAVDGYVALEDLAHRRDDDLVFGGNVPENDFLESAQRVNDDVQEYATLYQRRAQIAPPSTADAPAESASDLSVSEVMVSLMSEKERLQELAKLVGKLRFAVEGNDRPLMAEAEAEMQAIIRHLPESYQAHKLLVAGKRPGPQGARLAQLCLERCYKLAEGNFSGATTLETQIRETEER
;
A
#
# COMPACT_ATOMS: atom_id res chain seq x y z
N MET A 1 6.25 12.72 -15.56
CA MET A 1 6.95 13.09 -16.82
C MET A 1 6.69 11.95 -17.76
N SER A 2 6.39 12.21 -19.04
CA SER A 2 6.02 11.14 -19.97
C SER A 2 7.23 10.26 -20.36
N LEU A 3 7.00 8.95 -20.49
CA LEU A 3 7.97 8.01 -21.03
C LEU A 3 8.45 8.42 -22.43
N THR A 4 9.75 8.32 -22.69
CA THR A 4 10.34 8.61 -24.01
C THR A 4 10.80 7.33 -24.66
N PHE A 5 10.25 7.01 -25.83
CA PHE A 5 10.57 5.78 -26.56
C PHE A 5 11.69 6.07 -27.58
N ASP A 6 12.83 5.42 -27.41
CA ASP A 6 13.93 5.45 -28.39
C ASP A 6 13.77 4.34 -29.43
N LEU A 7 13.29 3.17 -28.99
CA LEU A 7 12.83 2.08 -29.85
C LEU A 7 11.42 1.66 -29.46
N GLY A 8 10.59 1.39 -30.46
CA GLY A 8 9.17 1.09 -30.26
C GLY A 8 8.28 2.32 -30.40
N SER A 9 7.08 2.26 -29.83
CA SER A 9 6.11 3.35 -29.90
C SER A 9 5.14 3.32 -28.72
N ALA A 10 4.85 4.50 -28.15
CA ALA A 10 3.82 4.66 -27.13
C ALA A 10 2.41 4.31 -27.61
N ASP A 11 2.15 4.36 -28.93
CA ASP A 11 0.85 3.98 -29.53
C ASP A 11 0.74 2.47 -29.75
N GLN A 12 1.88 1.78 -29.85
CA GLN A 12 1.97 0.33 -30.06
C GLN A 12 3.01 -0.30 -29.12
N PRO A 13 2.85 -0.15 -27.79
CA PRO A 13 3.76 -0.76 -26.83
C PRO A 13 3.65 -2.28 -26.92
N LYS A 14 4.80 -2.96 -26.82
CA LYS A 14 4.88 -4.41 -27.01
C LYS A 14 4.46 -5.21 -25.79
N GLY A 15 4.45 -4.58 -24.62
CA GLY A 15 4.18 -5.24 -23.33
C GLY A 15 5.45 -5.64 -22.60
N HIS A 16 6.61 -5.36 -23.16
CA HIS A 16 7.91 -5.62 -22.54
C HIS A 16 8.91 -4.58 -23.05
N ALA A 17 9.75 -4.09 -22.13
CA ALA A 17 10.65 -2.98 -22.42
C ALA A 17 11.94 -3.05 -21.60
N LEU A 18 13.04 -2.56 -22.18
CA LEU A 18 14.21 -2.13 -21.43
C LEU A 18 14.00 -0.68 -21.03
N LEU A 19 13.87 -0.46 -19.73
CA LEU A 19 13.66 0.86 -19.14
C LEU A 19 14.98 1.35 -18.57
N TYR A 20 15.49 2.47 -19.10
CA TYR A 20 16.82 2.96 -18.74
C TYR A 20 16.81 4.40 -18.26
N TYR A 21 17.82 4.73 -17.45
CA TYR A 21 17.95 5.96 -16.68
C TYR A 21 19.38 6.47 -16.70
N ARG A 22 19.53 7.76 -16.42
CA ARG A 22 20.83 8.35 -16.05
C ARG A 22 20.98 8.32 -14.54
N SER A 23 22.11 7.81 -14.06
CA SER A 23 22.45 7.73 -12.64
C SER A 23 23.92 8.10 -12.43
N GLY A 24 24.20 9.20 -11.71
CA GLY A 24 25.58 9.57 -11.36
C GLY A 24 26.55 9.83 -12.53
N GLY A 25 26.04 10.03 -13.76
CA GLY A 25 26.85 10.14 -14.98
C GLY A 25 27.01 8.83 -15.77
N SER A 26 26.49 7.73 -15.25
CA SER A 26 26.38 6.43 -15.92
C SER A 26 24.93 6.15 -16.37
N LEU A 27 24.73 5.05 -17.10
CA LEU A 27 23.41 4.54 -17.40
C LEU A 27 23.09 3.35 -16.50
N ALA A 28 21.84 3.30 -16.05
CA ALA A 28 21.28 2.17 -15.34
C ALA A 28 20.00 1.71 -16.04
N ALA A 29 19.69 0.42 -16.01
CA ALA A 29 18.50 -0.13 -16.64
C ALA A 29 17.83 -1.22 -15.80
N THR A 30 16.56 -1.42 -16.07
CA THR A 30 15.75 -2.52 -15.58
C THR A 30 14.90 -3.09 -16.71
N TYR A 31 14.47 -4.34 -16.56
CA TYR A 31 13.61 -4.99 -17.53
C TYR A 31 12.16 -5.00 -17.03
N LEU A 32 11.26 -4.47 -17.84
CA LEU A 32 9.83 -4.34 -17.56
C LEU A 32 9.04 -5.37 -18.36
N VAL A 33 8.05 -5.99 -17.72
CA VAL A 33 7.05 -6.85 -18.37
C VAL A 33 5.64 -6.49 -17.90
N VAL A 34 4.72 -6.39 -18.85
CA VAL A 34 3.26 -6.35 -18.66
C VAL A 34 2.69 -7.68 -19.12
N LEU A 35 1.96 -8.37 -18.24
CA LEU A 35 1.36 -9.65 -18.57
C LEU A 35 0.16 -9.45 -19.52
N PRO A 36 0.05 -10.26 -20.59
CA PRO A 36 -1.02 -10.12 -21.58
C PRO A 36 -2.39 -10.64 -21.10
N PHE A 37 -2.45 -11.32 -19.95
CA PHE A 37 -3.68 -11.82 -19.34
C PHE A 37 -3.61 -11.72 -17.82
N MET A 38 -4.76 -11.57 -17.19
CA MET A 38 -4.87 -11.57 -15.73
C MET A 38 -4.53 -12.96 -15.19
N VAL A 39 -3.46 -13.04 -14.41
CA VAL A 39 -3.07 -14.27 -13.74
C VAL A 39 -3.55 -14.20 -12.30
N ASP A 40 -4.39 -15.17 -11.93
CA ASP A 40 -4.71 -15.41 -10.52
C ASP A 40 -3.52 -16.14 -9.87
N PHE A 41 -2.56 -15.35 -9.40
CA PHE A 41 -1.36 -15.84 -8.74
C PHE A 41 -1.66 -16.59 -7.44
N ALA A 42 -2.82 -16.38 -6.81
CA ALA A 42 -3.20 -17.12 -5.63
C ALA A 42 -3.31 -18.63 -5.91
N LYS A 43 -3.60 -19.03 -7.16
CA LYS A 43 -3.62 -20.44 -7.58
C LYS A 43 -2.23 -21.09 -7.64
N TYR A 44 -1.18 -20.29 -7.72
CA TYR A 44 0.20 -20.74 -7.90
C TYR A 44 1.06 -20.52 -6.65
N VAL A 45 0.52 -19.86 -5.63
CA VAL A 45 1.17 -19.69 -4.34
C VAL A 45 0.98 -20.95 -3.48
N PRO A 46 2.07 -21.60 -3.03
CA PRO A 46 1.97 -22.70 -2.08
C PRO A 46 1.21 -22.26 -0.81
N PRO A 47 0.33 -23.09 -0.23
CA PRO A 47 -0.48 -22.70 0.94
C PRO A 47 0.35 -22.19 2.13
N VAL A 48 1.58 -22.68 2.29
CA VAL A 48 2.52 -22.26 3.33
C VAL A 48 3.04 -20.82 3.16
N LEU A 49 2.98 -20.27 1.95
CA LEU A 49 3.40 -18.90 1.62
C LEU A 49 2.21 -17.95 1.41
N ALA A 50 0.99 -18.47 1.32
CA ALA A 50 -0.22 -17.67 1.08
C ALA A 50 -0.50 -16.64 2.19
N SER A 51 -0.09 -16.92 3.43
CA SER A 51 -0.18 -15.95 4.54
C SER A 51 0.90 -14.88 4.52
N GLN A 52 1.98 -15.08 3.76
CA GLN A 52 3.12 -14.16 3.64
C GLN A 52 3.03 -13.30 2.36
N ILE A 53 2.38 -13.83 1.31
CA ILE A 53 2.13 -13.15 0.04
C ILE A 53 0.79 -12.42 0.15
N ARG A 54 0.85 -11.14 0.53
CA ARG A 54 -0.34 -10.29 0.64
C ARG A 54 -1.02 -10.16 -0.73
N MET A 55 -2.35 -10.28 -0.80
CA MET A 55 -3.10 -10.22 -2.06
C MET A 55 -2.90 -8.92 -2.86
N THR A 56 -2.54 -7.80 -2.22
CA THR A 56 -2.20 -6.52 -2.87
C THR A 56 -0.94 -6.61 -3.74
N SER A 57 -0.03 -7.53 -3.44
CA SER A 57 1.13 -7.80 -4.31
C SER A 57 0.72 -8.44 -5.64
N LEU A 58 -0.46 -9.09 -5.71
CA LEU A 58 -0.93 -9.83 -6.89
C LEU A 58 -1.39 -8.91 -8.03
N GLU A 59 -1.92 -7.72 -7.72
CA GLU A 59 -2.29 -6.71 -8.72
C GLU A 59 -1.05 -6.09 -9.40
N GLN A 60 0.06 -5.96 -8.65
CA GLN A 60 1.37 -5.54 -9.16
C GLN A 60 2.06 -6.59 -10.04
N PHE A 61 1.58 -7.84 -10.11
CA PHE A 61 2.15 -8.79 -11.07
C PHE A 61 1.61 -8.61 -12.49
N SER A 62 0.54 -7.82 -12.69
CA SER A 62 0.08 -7.51 -14.03
C SER A 62 1.11 -6.70 -14.82
N ALA A 63 1.95 -5.91 -14.14
CA ALA A 63 3.09 -5.23 -14.71
C ALA A 63 4.18 -4.98 -13.66
N PHE A 64 5.41 -5.40 -13.93
CA PHE A 64 6.52 -5.29 -12.98
C PHE A 64 7.87 -5.08 -13.69
N ALA A 65 8.85 -4.56 -12.94
CA ALA A 65 10.23 -4.42 -13.37
C ALA A 65 11.18 -5.26 -12.51
N MET A 66 12.20 -5.82 -13.14
CA MET A 66 13.23 -6.66 -12.52
C MET A 66 14.61 -6.29 -13.08
N PRO A 67 15.57 -5.89 -12.22
CA PRO A 67 15.44 -5.61 -10.78
C PRO A 67 14.60 -4.34 -10.49
N PRO A 68 14.01 -4.19 -9.29
CA PRO A 68 13.16 -3.03 -8.96
C PRO A 68 13.94 -1.71 -8.85
N VAL A 69 15.25 -1.79 -8.57
CA VAL A 69 16.19 -0.68 -8.69
C VAL A 69 16.98 -0.95 -9.97
N PRO A 70 17.14 0.03 -10.87
CA PRO A 70 17.87 -0.18 -12.12
C PRO A 70 19.36 -0.41 -11.85
N GLU A 71 19.95 -1.35 -12.57
CA GLU A 71 21.36 -1.72 -12.43
C GLU A 71 22.23 -1.06 -13.49
N ALA A 72 23.50 -0.80 -13.16
CA ALA A 72 24.44 -0.21 -14.10
C ALA A 72 24.60 -1.07 -15.36
N VAL A 73 24.70 -0.40 -16.52
CA VAL A 73 24.88 -1.06 -17.82
C VAL A 73 26.09 -0.52 -18.57
N ASP A 74 26.64 -1.32 -19.48
CA ASP A 74 27.86 -1.02 -20.24
C ASP A 74 27.74 0.22 -21.15
N GLY A 75 26.50 0.64 -21.47
CA GLY A 75 26.22 1.85 -22.23
C GLY A 75 24.98 1.71 -23.12
N TYR A 76 24.63 2.81 -23.78
CA TYR A 76 23.41 2.88 -24.60
C TYR A 76 23.45 1.90 -25.78
N VAL A 77 24.59 1.77 -26.46
CA VAL A 77 24.74 0.86 -27.62
C VAL A 77 24.44 -0.59 -27.24
N ALA A 78 24.88 -1.04 -26.06
CA ALA A 78 24.61 -2.39 -25.58
C ALA A 78 23.12 -2.60 -25.28
N LEU A 79 22.43 -1.59 -24.73
CA LEU A 79 20.98 -1.61 -24.50
C LEU A 79 20.20 -1.65 -25.81
N GLU A 80 20.60 -0.83 -26.79
CA GLU A 80 19.97 -0.76 -28.11
C GLU A 80 20.10 -2.08 -28.88
N ASP A 81 21.30 -2.66 -28.90
CA ASP A 81 21.55 -3.98 -29.48
C ASP A 81 20.71 -5.08 -28.81
N LEU A 82 20.58 -5.03 -27.48
CA LEU A 82 19.77 -5.99 -26.72
C LEU A 82 18.27 -5.85 -27.04
N ALA A 83 17.77 -4.61 -27.07
CA ALA A 83 16.38 -4.30 -27.42
C ALA A 83 16.03 -4.82 -28.81
N HIS A 84 16.89 -4.59 -29.81
CA HIS A 84 16.69 -5.11 -31.16
C HIS A 84 16.67 -6.63 -31.23
N ARG A 85 17.60 -7.31 -30.55
CA ARG A 85 17.68 -8.79 -30.57
C ARG A 85 16.46 -9.46 -29.95
N ARG A 86 15.89 -8.84 -28.93
CA ARG A 86 14.74 -9.36 -28.19
C ARG A 86 13.40 -8.86 -28.74
N ASP A 87 13.45 -7.90 -29.66
CA ASP A 87 12.30 -7.15 -30.12
C ASP A 87 11.56 -6.49 -28.94
N ASP A 88 12.31 -5.88 -28.01
CA ASP A 88 11.78 -5.12 -26.88
C ASP A 88 11.56 -3.65 -27.28
N ASP A 89 10.73 -2.93 -26.53
CA ASP A 89 10.76 -1.46 -26.55
C ASP A 89 11.99 -0.97 -25.77
N LEU A 90 12.58 0.16 -26.18
CA LEU A 90 13.66 0.83 -25.43
C LEU A 90 13.15 2.18 -24.98
N VAL A 91 13.05 2.36 -23.66
CA VAL A 91 12.35 3.50 -23.05
C VAL A 91 13.27 4.23 -22.07
N PHE A 92 13.38 5.53 -22.24
CA PHE A 92 14.09 6.42 -21.32
C PHE A 92 13.14 6.94 -20.23
N GLY A 93 13.40 6.55 -18.97
CA GLY A 93 12.63 6.94 -17.78
C GLY A 93 13.13 8.22 -17.08
N GLY A 94 14.24 8.79 -17.56
CA GLY A 94 14.81 10.04 -17.03
C GLY A 94 16.02 9.82 -16.14
N ASN A 95 16.07 10.51 -15.00
CA ASN A 95 17.18 10.45 -14.06
C ASN A 95 16.75 9.75 -12.77
N VAL A 96 17.64 8.95 -12.19
CA VAL A 96 17.48 8.36 -10.86
C VAL A 96 18.69 8.70 -9.99
N PRO A 97 18.50 8.88 -8.67
CA PRO A 97 19.60 9.13 -7.75
C PRO A 97 20.47 7.88 -7.54
N GLU A 98 21.79 8.02 -7.62
CA GLU A 98 22.73 6.89 -7.49
C GLU A 98 22.75 6.28 -6.07
N ASN A 99 22.50 7.09 -5.04
CA ASN A 99 22.62 6.69 -3.63
C ASN A 99 21.27 6.64 -2.89
N ASP A 100 20.16 6.78 -3.60
CA ASP A 100 18.82 6.64 -3.01
C ASP A 100 18.04 5.54 -3.73
N PHE A 101 18.18 4.33 -3.18
CA PHE A 101 17.52 3.13 -3.70
C PHE A 101 16.00 3.21 -3.60
N LEU A 102 15.47 3.89 -2.58
CA LEU A 102 14.03 3.98 -2.35
C LEU A 102 13.40 4.91 -3.38
N GLU A 103 14.01 6.09 -3.61
CA GLU A 103 13.56 7.02 -4.64
C GLU A 103 13.72 6.41 -6.05
N SER A 104 14.82 5.70 -6.31
CA SER A 104 15.04 5.00 -7.59
C SER A 104 13.98 3.92 -7.84
N ALA A 105 13.68 3.10 -6.83
CA ALA A 105 12.65 2.07 -6.94
C ALA A 105 11.25 2.67 -7.14
N GLN A 106 10.94 3.76 -6.44
CA GLN A 106 9.67 4.47 -6.63
C GLN A 106 9.55 4.99 -8.06
N ARG A 107 10.63 5.58 -8.59
CA ARG A 107 10.65 6.08 -9.97
C ARG A 107 10.43 4.97 -11.01
N VAL A 108 11.09 3.83 -10.84
CA VAL A 108 10.85 2.65 -11.70
C VAL A 108 9.40 2.22 -11.63
N ASN A 109 8.81 2.17 -10.45
CA ASN A 109 7.40 1.76 -10.31
C ASN A 109 6.45 2.74 -11.02
N ASP A 110 6.66 4.05 -10.87
CA ASP A 110 5.84 5.06 -11.55
C ASP A 110 5.88 4.87 -13.08
N ASP A 111 7.08 4.66 -13.63
CA ASP A 111 7.30 4.41 -15.06
C ASP A 111 6.70 3.06 -15.51
N VAL A 112 6.73 2.04 -14.66
CA VAL A 112 6.06 0.75 -14.90
C VAL A 112 4.55 0.94 -15.04
N GLN A 113 3.92 1.70 -14.14
CA GLN A 113 2.47 1.96 -14.20
C GLN A 113 2.09 2.78 -15.45
N GLU A 114 2.92 3.74 -15.83
CA GLU A 114 2.70 4.52 -17.05
C GLU A 114 2.76 3.63 -18.30
N TYR A 115 3.81 2.80 -18.43
CA TYR A 115 3.94 1.87 -19.56
C TYR A 115 2.80 0.84 -19.59
N ALA A 116 2.41 0.30 -18.43
CA ALA A 116 1.29 -0.63 -18.31
C ALA A 116 -0.03 -0.02 -18.80
N THR A 117 -0.27 1.26 -18.48
CA THR A 117 -1.46 1.99 -18.93
C THR A 117 -1.47 2.12 -20.46
N LEU A 118 -0.33 2.41 -21.08
CA LEU A 118 -0.20 2.47 -22.55
C LEU A 118 -0.52 1.11 -23.18
N TYR A 119 0.04 0.03 -22.62
CA TYR A 119 -0.19 -1.33 -23.10
C TYR A 119 -1.64 -1.76 -23.00
N GLN A 120 -2.27 -1.58 -21.83
CA GLN A 120 -3.66 -1.97 -21.59
C GLN A 120 -4.64 -1.22 -22.49
N ARG A 121 -4.41 0.10 -22.70
CA ARG A 121 -5.20 0.92 -23.63
C ARG A 121 -5.17 0.34 -25.05
N ARG A 122 -4.00 -0.12 -25.50
CA ARG A 122 -3.82 -0.69 -26.83
C ARG A 122 -4.38 -2.10 -26.96
N ALA A 123 -4.20 -2.92 -25.93
CA ALA A 123 -4.64 -4.31 -25.89
C ALA A 123 -6.17 -4.43 -25.78
N GLN A 124 -6.90 -3.32 -25.52
CA GLN A 124 -8.33 -3.31 -25.22
C GLN A 124 -8.68 -4.30 -24.10
N ILE A 125 -7.71 -4.59 -23.23
CA ILE A 125 -7.95 -5.32 -22.00
C ILE A 125 -8.77 -4.36 -21.14
N ALA A 126 -10.08 -4.58 -21.10
CA ALA A 126 -10.94 -3.77 -20.26
C ALA A 126 -10.38 -3.83 -18.83
N PRO A 127 -10.18 -2.68 -18.16
CA PRO A 127 -9.99 -2.70 -16.71
C PRO A 127 -11.17 -3.48 -16.12
N PRO A 128 -10.98 -4.24 -15.03
CA PRO A 128 -12.08 -4.96 -14.41
C PRO A 128 -13.24 -3.99 -14.23
N SER A 129 -14.40 -4.37 -14.77
CA SER A 129 -15.63 -3.60 -14.65
C SER A 129 -15.88 -3.35 -13.16
N THR A 130 -15.62 -2.13 -12.70
CA THR A 130 -15.98 -1.63 -11.35
C THR A 130 -17.49 -1.39 -11.21
N ALA A 131 -18.30 -2.13 -11.96
CA ALA A 131 -19.75 -1.96 -12.01
C ALA A 131 -20.48 -2.28 -10.69
N ASP A 132 -19.77 -2.73 -9.64
CA ASP A 132 -20.36 -2.98 -8.32
C ASP A 132 -19.57 -2.41 -7.12
N ALA A 133 -18.65 -1.45 -7.32
CA ALA A 133 -17.97 -0.79 -6.19
C ALA A 133 -18.34 0.71 -6.10
N PRO A 134 -18.90 1.20 -4.97
CA PRO A 134 -19.23 2.61 -4.81
C PRO A 134 -17.95 3.46 -4.88
N ALA A 135 -18.01 4.54 -5.65
CA ALA A 135 -16.93 5.50 -5.81
C ALA A 135 -16.67 6.27 -4.51
N GLU A 136 -15.48 6.10 -3.91
CA GLU A 136 -14.93 7.05 -2.93
C GLU A 136 -13.42 7.26 -3.17
N SER A 137 -13.08 8.48 -3.60
CA SER A 137 -11.85 9.26 -3.30
C SER A 137 -10.59 8.49 -2.86
N ALA A 138 -9.89 7.81 -3.78
CA ALA A 138 -8.75 6.95 -3.47
C ALA A 138 -7.37 7.48 -3.91
N SER A 139 -7.03 8.75 -3.65
CA SER A 139 -5.67 9.26 -3.98
C SER A 139 -4.77 9.63 -2.79
N ASP A 140 -5.30 9.86 -1.58
CA ASP A 140 -4.47 10.06 -0.37
C ASP A 140 -4.61 8.93 0.66
N LEU A 141 -5.78 8.27 0.70
CA LEU A 141 -6.01 7.11 1.56
C LEU A 141 -5.15 5.90 1.16
N SER A 142 -4.79 5.78 -0.12
CA SER A 142 -4.01 4.66 -0.63
C SER A 142 -2.58 4.63 -0.09
N VAL A 143 -1.91 5.78 0.07
CA VAL A 143 -0.54 5.86 0.61
C VAL A 143 -0.52 5.59 2.11
N SER A 144 -1.48 6.18 2.86
CA SER A 144 -1.61 5.92 4.30
C SER A 144 -1.98 4.47 4.61
N GLU A 145 -2.83 3.84 3.79
CA GLU A 145 -3.21 2.43 3.94
C GLU A 145 -2.02 1.48 3.68
N VAL A 146 -1.19 1.79 2.67
CA VAL A 146 0.06 1.05 2.41
C VAL A 146 1.00 1.12 3.61
N MET A 147 1.22 2.31 4.19
CA MET A 147 2.09 2.47 5.36
C MET A 147 1.59 1.68 6.57
N VAL A 148 0.29 1.78 6.88
CA VAL A 148 -0.34 1.04 8.00
C VAL A 148 -0.23 -0.47 7.79
N SER A 149 -0.30 -0.95 6.55
CA SER A 149 -0.13 -2.36 6.23
C SER A 149 1.29 -2.87 6.55
N LEU A 150 2.33 -2.03 6.41
CA LEU A 150 3.72 -2.40 6.68
C LEU A 150 4.08 -2.39 8.17
N MET A 151 3.27 -1.74 9.01
CA MET A 151 3.47 -1.69 10.46
C MET A 151 3.29 -3.06 11.12
N SER A 152 4.10 -3.33 12.14
CA SER A 152 3.86 -4.41 13.11
C SER A 152 2.58 -4.15 13.92
N GLU A 153 2.01 -5.18 14.53
CA GLU A 153 0.83 -5.02 15.41
C GLU A 153 1.09 -4.01 16.53
N LYS A 154 2.31 -3.99 17.08
CA LYS A 154 2.73 -3.03 18.10
C LYS A 154 2.73 -1.59 17.60
N GLU A 155 3.25 -1.35 16.40
CA GLU A 155 3.27 -0.03 15.77
C GLU A 155 1.85 0.43 15.42
N ARG A 156 1.00 -0.45 14.89
CA ARG A 156 -0.42 -0.15 14.64
C ARG A 156 -1.15 0.24 15.92
N LEU A 157 -0.89 -0.43 17.04
CA LEU A 157 -1.48 -0.08 18.34
C LEU A 157 -0.94 1.25 18.90
N GLN A 158 0.32 1.59 18.62
CA GLN A 158 0.89 2.89 18.99
C GLN A 158 0.25 4.03 18.20
N GLU A 159 0.07 3.85 16.89
CA GLU A 159 -0.65 4.84 16.08
C GLU A 159 -2.12 4.92 16.47
N LEU A 160 -2.78 3.79 16.69
CA LEU A 160 -4.17 3.77 17.17
C LEU A 160 -4.31 4.50 18.52
N ALA A 161 -3.32 4.37 19.42
CA ALA A 161 -3.30 5.12 20.68
C ALA A 161 -3.22 6.64 20.48
N LYS A 162 -2.38 7.11 19.54
CA LYS A 162 -2.30 8.53 19.18
C LYS A 162 -3.62 9.04 18.61
N LEU A 163 -4.22 8.28 17.69
CA LEU A 163 -5.48 8.62 17.06
C LEU A 163 -6.66 8.61 18.02
N VAL A 164 -6.68 7.68 18.99
CA VAL A 164 -7.66 7.72 20.10
C VAL A 164 -7.51 9.04 20.86
N GLY A 165 -6.29 9.48 21.16
CA GLY A 165 -6.04 10.79 21.76
C GLY A 165 -6.57 11.96 20.93
N LYS A 166 -6.28 11.97 19.61
CA LYS A 166 -6.77 12.96 18.64
C LYS A 166 -8.31 13.00 18.62
N LEU A 167 -8.95 11.84 18.52
CA LEU A 167 -10.41 11.70 18.52
C LEU A 167 -11.03 12.20 19.83
N ARG A 168 -10.43 11.86 20.98
CA ARG A 168 -10.89 12.32 22.30
C ARG A 168 -10.83 13.82 22.45
N PHE A 169 -9.71 14.42 22.04
CA PHE A 169 -9.52 15.86 22.03
C PHE A 169 -10.57 16.55 21.15
N ALA A 170 -10.82 16.01 19.96
CA ALA A 170 -11.82 16.54 19.04
C ALA A 170 -13.26 16.43 19.60
N VAL A 171 -13.60 15.32 20.25
CA VAL A 171 -14.91 15.12 20.91
C VAL A 171 -15.12 16.12 22.05
N GLU A 172 -14.09 16.38 22.87
CA GLU A 172 -14.18 17.33 23.99
C GLU A 172 -14.23 18.78 23.50
N GLY A 173 -13.54 19.09 22.39
CA GLY A 173 -13.58 20.39 21.73
C GLY A 173 -14.80 20.60 20.81
N ASN A 174 -15.63 19.57 20.60
CA ASN A 174 -16.76 19.57 19.64
C ASN A 174 -16.33 19.91 18.19
N ASP A 175 -15.10 19.51 17.82
CA ASP A 175 -14.50 19.73 16.50
C ASP A 175 -14.89 18.60 15.54
N ARG A 176 -16.05 18.77 14.88
CA ARG A 176 -16.61 17.74 13.98
C ARG A 176 -15.72 17.40 12.79
N PRO A 177 -15.06 18.36 12.11
CA PRO A 177 -14.08 18.03 11.07
C PRO A 177 -12.95 17.14 11.59
N LEU A 178 -12.34 17.51 12.71
CA LEU A 178 -11.23 16.74 13.29
C LEU A 178 -11.67 15.36 13.80
N MET A 179 -12.92 15.24 14.29
CA MET A 179 -13.52 13.95 14.65
C MET A 179 -13.67 13.02 13.45
N ALA A 180 -14.13 13.54 12.31
CA ALA A 180 -14.32 12.74 11.09
C ALA A 180 -12.98 12.30 10.49
N GLU A 181 -11.98 13.18 10.50
CA GLU A 181 -10.61 12.87 10.08
C GLU A 181 -9.98 11.78 10.97
N ALA A 182 -10.01 11.96 12.30
CA ALA A 182 -9.46 10.98 13.23
C ALA A 182 -10.19 9.62 13.13
N GLU A 183 -11.50 9.63 12.90
CA GLU A 183 -12.25 8.39 12.65
C GLU A 183 -11.79 7.67 11.39
N ALA A 184 -11.64 8.38 10.27
CA ALA A 184 -11.22 7.78 9.00
C ALA A 184 -9.82 7.15 9.13
N GLU A 185 -8.89 7.85 9.77
CA GLU A 185 -7.54 7.35 10.06
C GLU A 185 -7.58 6.11 10.98
N MET A 186 -8.39 6.14 12.04
CA MET A 186 -8.55 4.99 12.94
C MET A 186 -9.15 3.79 12.22
N GLN A 187 -10.14 3.99 11.36
CA GLN A 187 -10.75 2.92 10.57
C GLN A 187 -9.73 2.26 9.64
N ALA A 188 -8.86 3.04 9.00
CA ALA A 188 -7.77 2.50 8.18
C ALA A 188 -6.87 1.56 9.00
N ILE A 189 -6.49 1.94 10.23
CA ILE A 189 -5.69 1.07 11.12
C ILE A 189 -6.45 -0.17 11.59
N ILE A 190 -7.71 0.00 12.00
CA ILE A 190 -8.54 -1.09 12.54
C ILE A 190 -8.75 -2.21 11.51
N ARG A 191 -8.87 -1.88 10.22
CA ARG A 191 -9.00 -2.87 9.14
C ARG A 191 -7.81 -3.84 9.06
N HIS A 192 -6.65 -3.44 9.57
CA HIS A 192 -5.43 -4.26 9.57
C HIS A 192 -5.13 -4.91 10.93
N LEU A 193 -6.04 -4.85 11.90
CA LEU A 193 -5.91 -5.58 13.17
C LEU A 193 -6.75 -6.85 13.16
N PRO A 194 -6.30 -7.94 13.80
CA PRO A 194 -7.11 -9.16 13.91
C PRO A 194 -8.45 -8.89 14.62
N GLU A 195 -9.53 -9.57 14.20
CA GLU A 195 -10.87 -9.37 14.79
C GLU A 195 -10.92 -9.64 16.30
N SER A 196 -10.04 -10.51 16.82
CA SER A 196 -9.90 -10.80 18.25
C SER A 196 -9.63 -9.54 19.09
N TYR A 197 -9.00 -8.53 18.50
CA TYR A 197 -8.75 -7.23 19.13
C TYR A 197 -10.02 -6.43 19.35
N GLN A 198 -11.10 -6.70 18.59
CA GLN A 198 -12.36 -5.95 18.67
C GLN A 198 -12.14 -4.42 18.63
N ALA A 199 -11.15 -3.97 17.85
CA ALA A 199 -10.66 -2.61 17.88
C ALA A 199 -11.70 -1.57 17.42
N HIS A 200 -12.77 -1.98 16.73
CA HIS A 200 -13.94 -1.13 16.46
C HIS A 200 -14.60 -0.57 17.73
N LYS A 201 -14.49 -1.28 18.88
CA LYS A 201 -15.00 -0.77 20.17
C LYS A 201 -14.28 0.50 20.62
N LEU A 202 -13.03 0.71 20.17
CA LEU A 202 -12.29 1.95 20.43
C LEU A 202 -12.91 3.16 19.73
N LEU A 203 -13.37 2.99 18.49
CA LEU A 203 -14.08 4.05 17.76
C LEU A 203 -15.37 4.44 18.48
N VAL A 204 -16.17 3.43 18.85
CA VAL A 204 -17.44 3.64 19.54
C VAL A 204 -17.23 4.31 20.89
N ALA A 205 -16.28 3.82 21.69
CA ALA A 205 -15.97 4.38 23.00
C ALA A 205 -15.36 5.79 22.90
N GLY A 206 -14.42 5.99 21.97
CA GLY A 206 -13.73 7.27 21.76
C GLY A 206 -14.68 8.41 21.43
N LYS A 207 -15.73 8.13 20.64
CA LYS A 207 -16.78 9.08 20.24
C LYS A 207 -17.76 9.47 21.35
N ARG A 208 -17.84 8.71 22.46
CA ARG A 208 -18.78 9.02 23.55
C ARG A 208 -18.28 10.25 24.32
N PRO A 209 -19.07 11.33 24.45
CA PRO A 209 -18.64 12.49 25.22
C PRO A 209 -18.50 12.17 26.71
N GLY A 210 -17.70 12.97 27.41
CA GLY A 210 -17.55 12.89 28.86
C GLY A 210 -16.56 11.82 29.35
N PRO A 211 -16.41 11.72 30.70
CA PRO A 211 -15.38 10.91 31.34
C PRO A 211 -15.59 9.40 31.18
N GLN A 212 -16.84 8.95 31.05
CA GLN A 212 -17.15 7.55 30.81
C GLN A 212 -16.62 7.08 29.45
N GLY A 213 -16.79 7.88 28.39
CA GLY A 213 -16.25 7.57 27.06
C GLY A 213 -14.73 7.51 27.05
N ALA A 214 -14.06 8.42 27.76
CA ALA A 214 -12.60 8.39 27.93
C ALA A 214 -12.16 7.11 28.63
N ARG A 215 -12.86 6.71 29.71
CA ARG A 215 -12.54 5.49 30.45
C ARG A 215 -12.73 4.23 29.61
N LEU A 216 -13.82 4.16 28.84
CA LEU A 216 -14.08 3.05 27.92
C LEU A 216 -13.02 2.96 26.82
N ALA A 217 -12.64 4.08 26.22
CA ALA A 217 -11.60 4.10 25.19
C ALA A 217 -10.24 3.62 25.74
N GLN A 218 -9.90 4.04 26.96
CA GLN A 218 -8.69 3.58 27.65
C GLN A 218 -8.72 2.07 27.89
N LEU A 219 -9.80 1.54 28.48
CA LEU A 219 -9.90 0.10 28.78
C LEU A 219 -9.86 -0.76 27.52
N CYS A 220 -10.53 -0.33 26.45
CA CYS A 220 -10.48 -0.99 25.16
C CYS A 220 -9.06 -1.01 24.57
N LEU A 221 -8.27 0.06 24.78
CA LEU A 221 -6.93 0.19 24.23
C LEU A 221 -5.95 -0.68 25.03
N GLU A 222 -6.05 -0.65 26.35
CA GLU A 222 -5.28 -1.52 27.25
C GLU A 222 -5.55 -3.00 26.95
N ARG A 223 -6.80 -3.37 26.65
CA ARG A 223 -7.16 -4.74 26.24
C ARG A 223 -6.43 -5.13 24.96
N CYS A 224 -6.38 -4.25 23.97
CA CYS A 224 -5.66 -4.49 22.72
C CYS A 224 -4.16 -4.72 22.97
N TYR A 225 -3.52 -3.94 23.85
CA TYR A 225 -2.13 -4.16 24.24
C TYR A 225 -1.93 -5.51 24.96
N LYS A 226 -2.85 -5.92 25.84
CA LYS A 226 -2.78 -7.22 26.50
C LYS A 226 -2.87 -8.39 25.52
N LEU A 227 -3.70 -8.27 24.48
CA LEU A 227 -3.77 -9.27 23.41
C LEU A 227 -2.47 -9.34 22.61
N ALA A 228 -1.87 -8.20 22.27
CA ALA A 228 -0.58 -8.15 21.56
C ALA A 228 0.59 -8.74 22.38
N GLU A 229 0.53 -8.66 23.70
CA GLU A 229 1.50 -9.28 24.61
C GLU A 229 1.24 -10.79 24.83
N GLY A 230 0.16 -11.35 24.27
CA GLY A 230 -0.27 -12.73 24.54
C GLY A 230 -0.86 -12.94 25.95
N ASN A 231 -1.18 -11.86 26.67
CA ASN A 231 -1.75 -11.89 28.02
C ASN A 231 -3.28 -11.98 27.98
N PHE A 232 -3.79 -13.16 27.66
CA PHE A 232 -5.23 -13.40 27.53
C PHE A 232 -6.00 -13.23 28.85
N SER A 233 -5.43 -13.61 30.00
CA SER A 233 -6.09 -13.45 31.30
C SER A 233 -6.26 -11.99 31.70
N GLY A 234 -5.26 -11.15 31.40
CA GLY A 234 -5.37 -9.70 31.53
C GLY A 234 -6.43 -9.11 30.60
N ALA A 235 -6.52 -9.58 29.35
CA ALA A 235 -7.53 -9.14 28.40
C ALA A 235 -8.96 -9.50 28.87
N THR A 236 -9.21 -10.70 29.39
CA THR A 236 -10.51 -11.10 29.96
C THR A 236 -10.90 -10.26 31.18
N THR A 237 -9.93 -9.93 32.03
CA THR A 237 -10.16 -9.03 33.16
C THR A 237 -10.63 -7.66 32.69
N LEU A 238 -9.97 -7.11 31.65
CA LEU A 238 -10.36 -5.83 31.05
C LEU A 238 -11.72 -5.89 30.34
N GLU A 239 -12.08 -7.02 29.70
CA GLU A 239 -13.42 -7.21 29.13
C GLU A 239 -14.53 -7.09 30.19
N THR A 240 -14.30 -7.64 31.37
CA THR A 240 -15.24 -7.53 32.48
C THR A 240 -15.40 -6.07 32.92
N GLN A 241 -14.29 -5.34 33.07
CA GLN A 241 -14.32 -3.92 33.42
C GLN A 241 -14.97 -3.04 32.34
N ILE A 242 -14.76 -3.35 31.06
CA ILE A 242 -15.43 -2.66 29.95
C ILE A 242 -16.93 -2.82 30.09
N ARG A 243 -17.44 -4.05 30.26
CA ARG A 243 -18.87 -4.32 30.41
C ARG A 243 -19.47 -3.58 31.62
N GLU A 244 -18.83 -3.65 32.78
CA GLU A 244 -19.28 -2.92 33.98
C GLU A 244 -19.31 -1.40 33.78
N THR A 245 -18.40 -0.87 32.97
CA THR A 245 -18.35 0.57 32.66
C THR A 245 -19.38 0.97 31.61
N GLU A 246 -19.79 0.05 30.73
CA GLU A 246 -20.88 0.25 29.75
C GLU A 246 -22.28 0.23 30.38
N GLU A 247 -22.45 -0.49 31.48
CA GLU A 247 -23.72 -0.64 32.21
C GLU A 247 -24.00 0.50 33.21
N ARG A 248 -23.05 1.41 33.41
CA ARG A 248 -23.18 2.60 34.28
C ARG A 248 -23.69 3.82 33.53
#